data_AF-A0A372DTG9-F1
#
_entry.id   AF-A0A372DTG9-F1
#
_cell.length_a   1.000
_cell.length_b   1.000
_cell.length_c   1.000
_cell.angle_alpha   90.00
_cell.angle_beta   90.00
_cell.angle_gamma   90.00
#
_symmetry.space_group_name_H-M   'P 1'
#
loop_
_entity.id
_entity.type
_entity.pdbx_description
1 polymer ?
#
loop_
_entity_poly.entity_id
_entity_poly.type
_entity_poly.pdbx_seq_one_letter_code
_entity_poly.pdbx_strand_id
1 'polypeptide(L)'
;MAKIHKLANRTKERQTFLEMVRAEHDCRILLIEGESGMGKSTLLRSFRQECQMLESVSYVAFDCKGLESLPAFLYQFLEDLGKENFPRFTKRIRQMDVGGVEFTGNDISGQNQISIALNPGVDAKGQEYRQEQLIEDFVEDLLAMSRRVVIIVDTFQEAHEPFQQWIGGRWLKTVARKLTNVVMVVAGHHVPDRNNLAWGDDCEYFSLNGIRDHQEWCVYAQHVGLGHFAEETIRALAICFQGKPSEVSQALHLVNEEWSA
;
A
#
# COMPACT_ATOMS: atom_id res chain seq x y z
N MET A 1 21.84 2.95 -10.89
CA MET A 1 21.38 2.43 -9.59
C MET A 1 20.42 3.45 -8.98
N ALA A 2 19.16 3.08 -8.75
CA ALA A 2 18.21 3.98 -8.11
C ALA A 2 18.68 4.30 -6.69
N LYS A 3 18.76 5.60 -6.33
CA LYS A 3 19.08 6.01 -4.96
C LYS A 3 17.91 5.59 -4.06
N ILE A 4 18.12 4.58 -3.21
CA ILE A 4 17.17 4.23 -2.14
C ILE A 4 16.94 5.47 -1.30
N HIS A 5 15.68 5.85 -1.11
CA HIS A 5 15.31 6.99 -0.31
C HIS A 5 15.80 6.77 1.14
N LYS A 6 16.66 7.66 1.62
CA LYS A 6 17.32 7.51 2.91
C LYS A 6 16.37 7.96 4.01
N LEU A 7 16.20 7.11 5.01
CA LEU A 7 15.31 7.30 6.14
C LEU A 7 16.16 7.35 7.41
N ALA A 8 15.83 8.25 8.34
CA ALA A 8 16.24 8.08 9.73
C ALA A 8 15.42 6.93 10.31
N ASN A 9 16.06 5.98 11.01
CA ASN A 9 15.39 4.82 11.62
C ASN A 9 14.49 4.05 10.61
N ARG A 10 13.35 3.49 11.07
CA ARG A 10 12.40 2.67 10.31
C ARG A 10 12.94 1.33 9.84
N THR A 11 14.06 0.90 10.43
CA THR A 11 14.75 -0.34 10.05
C THR A 11 13.89 -1.56 10.34
N LYS A 12 13.14 -1.57 11.45
CA LYS A 12 12.27 -2.71 11.80
C LYS A 12 11.11 -2.84 10.82
N GLU A 13 10.42 -1.75 10.53
CA GLU A 13 9.31 -1.69 9.58
C GLU A 13 9.74 -2.17 8.18
N ARG A 14 10.91 -1.71 7.72
CA ARG A 14 11.51 -2.15 6.45
C ARG A 14 11.94 -3.61 6.46
N GLN A 15 12.58 -4.06 7.53
CA GLN A 15 13.04 -5.44 7.64
C GLN A 15 11.86 -6.42 7.62
N THR A 16 10.82 -6.16 8.43
CA THR A 16 9.60 -6.96 8.43
C THR A 16 8.93 -6.99 7.06
N PHE A 17 8.83 -5.83 6.38
CA PHE A 17 8.31 -5.78 5.02
C PHE A 17 9.12 -6.66 4.04
N LEU A 18 10.45 -6.58 4.08
CA LEU A 18 11.31 -7.37 3.21
C LEU A 18 11.21 -8.88 3.48
N GLU A 19 11.12 -9.28 4.76
CA GLU A 19 10.88 -10.67 5.15
C GLU A 19 9.54 -11.17 4.60
N MET A 20 8.47 -10.36 4.69
CA MET A 20 7.18 -10.68 4.07
C MET A 20 7.32 -10.86 2.56
N VAL A 21 7.96 -9.93 1.86
CA VAL A 21 8.15 -10.01 0.40
C VAL A 21 8.93 -11.26 -0.02
N ARG A 22 9.90 -11.69 0.79
CA ARG A 22 10.72 -12.88 0.56
C ARG A 22 10.07 -14.20 0.99
N ALA A 23 8.87 -14.17 1.57
CA ALA A 23 8.22 -15.33 2.19
C ALA A 23 8.98 -15.88 3.42
N GLU A 24 9.73 -15.03 4.11
CA GLU A 24 10.49 -15.35 5.33
C GLU A 24 9.74 -14.93 6.61
N HIS A 25 8.53 -14.41 6.46
CA HIS A 25 7.64 -13.99 7.55
C HIS A 25 6.30 -14.73 7.46
N ASP A 26 5.73 -15.12 8.60
CA ASP A 26 4.47 -15.88 8.65
C ASP A 26 3.26 -15.02 8.26
N CYS A 27 3.25 -13.77 8.74
CA CYS A 27 2.25 -12.77 8.38
C CYS A 27 2.43 -12.24 6.94
N ARG A 28 1.31 -11.85 6.32
CA ARG A 28 1.28 -11.24 4.96
C ARG A 28 0.64 -9.85 4.95
N ILE A 29 0.11 -9.41 6.09
CA ILE A 29 -0.56 -8.12 6.23
C ILE A 29 0.33 -7.23 7.10
N LEU A 30 0.62 -6.03 6.62
CA LEU A 30 1.38 -5.02 7.32
C LEU A 30 0.53 -3.75 7.47
N LEU A 31 0.21 -3.40 8.71
CA LEU A 31 -0.53 -2.19 9.04
C LEU A 31 0.44 -1.10 9.49
N ILE A 32 0.35 0.09 8.88
CA ILE A 32 1.21 1.24 9.21
C ILE A 32 0.33 2.43 9.55
N GLU A 33 0.21 2.70 10.85
CA GLU A 33 -0.54 3.84 11.35
C GLU A 33 0.40 4.97 11.74
N GLY A 34 0.00 6.22 11.54
CA GLY A 34 0.73 7.35 12.11
C GLY A 34 0.19 8.67 11.61
N GLU A 35 0.44 9.75 12.35
CA GLU A 35 -0.03 11.09 11.97
C GLU A 35 0.69 11.65 10.73
N SER A 36 0.18 12.78 10.23
CA SER A 36 0.84 13.52 9.14
C SER A 36 2.26 13.91 9.55
N GLY A 37 3.21 13.78 8.63
CA GLY A 37 4.63 14.10 8.86
C GLY A 37 5.45 13.01 9.56
N MET A 38 4.85 11.89 9.96
CA MET A 38 5.57 10.76 10.61
C MET A 38 6.43 9.91 9.67
N GLY A 39 6.46 10.25 8.38
CA GLY A 39 7.28 9.56 7.38
C GLY A 39 6.63 8.38 6.67
N LYS A 40 5.29 8.19 6.77
CA LYS A 40 4.54 7.11 6.10
C LYS A 40 4.84 7.04 4.60
N SER A 41 4.56 8.11 3.84
CA SER A 41 4.76 8.12 2.39
C SER A 41 6.23 7.93 1.99
N THR A 42 7.18 8.39 2.81
CA THR A 42 8.63 8.18 2.62
C THR A 42 8.99 6.70 2.80
N LEU A 43 8.41 6.04 3.81
CA LEU A 43 8.55 4.61 4.07
C LEU A 43 7.93 3.76 2.96
N LEU A 44 6.68 4.04 2.55
CA LEU A 44 6.01 3.32 1.45
C LEU A 44 6.74 3.51 0.11
N ARG A 45 7.30 4.69 -0.14
CA ARG A 45 8.17 4.92 -1.31
C ARG A 45 9.42 4.03 -1.27
N SER A 46 9.99 3.80 -0.08
CA SER A 46 11.12 2.88 0.05
C SER A 46 10.71 1.43 -0.24
N PHE A 47 9.54 0.99 0.22
CA PHE A 47 8.99 -0.33 -0.11
C PHE A 47 8.81 -0.52 -1.61
N ARG A 48 8.24 0.49 -2.29
CA ARG A 48 8.10 0.48 -3.75
C ARG A 48 9.45 0.32 -4.45
N GLN A 49 10.45 1.09 -4.03
CA GLN A 49 11.79 1.02 -4.61
C GLN A 49 12.43 -0.36 -4.40
N GLU A 50 12.25 -0.95 -3.23
CA GLU A 50 12.74 -2.29 -2.92
C GLU A 50 12.06 -3.36 -3.80
N CYS A 51 10.73 -3.30 -3.97
CA CYS A 51 10.01 -4.20 -4.89
C CYS A 51 10.47 -4.06 -6.33
N GLN A 52 10.69 -2.83 -6.81
CA GLN A 52 11.15 -2.57 -8.18
C GLN A 52 12.55 -3.13 -8.47
N MET A 53 13.35 -3.42 -7.44
CA MET A 53 14.65 -4.07 -7.60
C MET A 53 14.55 -5.59 -7.67
N LEU A 54 13.37 -6.17 -7.42
CA LEU A 54 13.15 -7.62 -7.40
C LEU A 54 12.29 -8.04 -8.60
N GLU A 55 12.90 -8.74 -9.57
CA GLU A 55 12.19 -9.21 -10.78
C GLU A 55 11.05 -10.20 -10.49
N SER A 56 11.12 -10.89 -9.36
CA SER A 56 10.13 -11.87 -8.91
C SER A 56 8.92 -11.24 -8.21
N VAL A 57 8.87 -9.91 -8.09
CA VAL A 57 7.83 -9.18 -7.37
C VAL A 57 7.10 -8.25 -8.33
N SER A 58 5.78 -8.40 -8.37
CA SER A 58 4.89 -7.39 -8.95
C SER A 58 4.37 -6.47 -7.86
N TYR A 59 4.10 -5.22 -8.20
CA TYR A 59 3.76 -4.18 -7.24
C TYR A 59 2.56 -3.36 -7.74
N VAL A 60 1.55 -3.18 -6.88
CA VAL A 60 0.35 -2.37 -7.13
C VAL A 60 0.20 -1.41 -5.96
N ALA A 61 -0.09 -0.14 -6.23
CA ALA A 61 -0.29 0.86 -5.19
C ALA A 61 -1.50 1.74 -5.42
N PHE A 62 -2.17 2.03 -4.32
CA PHE A 62 -3.40 2.79 -4.28
C PHE A 62 -3.21 3.98 -3.34
N ASP A 63 -3.52 5.19 -3.83
CA ASP A 63 -3.78 6.33 -2.98
C ASP A 63 -5.30 6.50 -2.86
N CYS A 64 -5.83 6.33 -1.65
CA CYS A 64 -7.27 6.42 -1.42
C CYS A 64 -7.86 7.82 -1.68
N LYS A 65 -7.04 8.86 -1.84
CA LYS A 65 -7.50 10.21 -2.23
C LYS A 65 -8.17 10.30 -3.61
N GLY A 66 -8.10 9.24 -4.41
CA GLY A 66 -8.83 9.13 -5.68
C GLY A 66 -9.43 7.75 -5.95
N LEU A 67 -9.33 6.83 -4.98
CA LEU A 67 -9.87 5.47 -5.11
C LEU A 67 -11.20 5.37 -4.37
N GLU A 68 -12.29 5.54 -5.12
CA GLU A 68 -13.61 5.68 -4.50
C GLU A 68 -14.39 4.36 -4.38
N SER A 69 -13.99 3.30 -5.09
CA SER A 69 -14.84 2.12 -5.24
C SER A 69 -14.10 0.81 -5.52
N LEU A 70 -14.77 -0.31 -5.23
CA LEU A 70 -14.29 -1.65 -5.57
C LEU A 70 -14.03 -1.84 -7.09
N PRO A 71 -14.90 -1.39 -8.03
CA PRO A 71 -14.57 -1.41 -9.45
C PRO A 71 -13.24 -0.73 -9.79
N ALA A 72 -12.98 0.45 -9.22
CA ALA A 72 -11.72 1.18 -9.43
C ALA A 72 -10.53 0.38 -8.91
N PHE A 73 -10.68 -0.23 -7.73
CA PHE A 73 -9.66 -1.09 -7.13
C PHE A 73 -9.31 -2.26 -8.06
N LEU A 74 -10.32 -3.02 -8.49
CA LEU A 74 -10.13 -4.18 -9.38
C LEU A 74 -9.56 -3.78 -10.75
N TYR A 75 -9.99 -2.65 -11.31
CA TYR A 75 -9.48 -2.15 -12.59
C TYR A 75 -7.98 -1.84 -12.53
N GLN A 76 -7.53 -1.16 -11.47
CA GLN A 76 -6.11 -0.81 -11.31
C GLN A 76 -5.20 -2.05 -11.30
N PHE A 77 -5.65 -3.21 -10.78
CA PHE A 77 -4.89 -4.45 -10.89
C PHE A 77 -4.68 -4.88 -12.34
N LEU A 78 -5.70 -4.73 -13.18
CA LEU A 78 -5.57 -5.08 -14.60
C LEU A 78 -4.56 -4.16 -15.31
N GLU A 79 -4.54 -2.88 -14.96
CA GLU A 79 -3.60 -1.90 -15.49
C GLU A 79 -2.16 -2.19 -15.01
N ASP A 80 -1.98 -2.35 -13.70
CA ASP A 80 -0.64 -2.47 -13.10
C ASP A 80 -0.01 -3.85 -13.29
N LEU A 81 -0.83 -4.91 -13.30
CA LEU A 81 -0.35 -6.29 -13.42
C LEU A 81 -0.59 -6.91 -14.79
N GLY A 82 -1.34 -6.26 -15.68
CA GLY A 82 -1.66 -6.76 -17.01
C GLY A 82 -2.89 -7.67 -17.01
N LYS A 83 -3.88 -7.32 -17.84
CA LYS A 83 -5.16 -8.04 -17.99
C LYS A 83 -5.02 -9.52 -18.38
N GLU A 84 -3.94 -9.87 -19.05
CA GLU A 84 -3.61 -11.25 -19.44
C GLU A 84 -3.38 -12.17 -18.24
N ASN A 85 -3.03 -11.60 -17.08
CA ASN A 85 -2.91 -12.33 -15.83
C ASN A 85 -4.26 -12.57 -15.13
N PHE A 86 -5.36 -12.04 -15.69
CA PHE A 86 -6.72 -12.16 -15.15
C PHE A 86 -7.73 -12.81 -16.12
N PRO A 87 -7.44 -14.02 -16.65
CA PRO A 87 -8.29 -14.67 -17.64
C PRO A 87 -9.66 -15.10 -17.10
N ARG A 88 -9.76 -15.57 -15.84
CA ARG A 88 -11.05 -15.99 -15.25
C ARG A 88 -11.92 -14.77 -14.99
N PHE A 89 -11.35 -13.73 -14.38
CA PHE A 89 -12.03 -12.47 -14.11
C PHE A 89 -12.52 -11.80 -15.40
N THR A 90 -11.65 -11.67 -16.40
CA THR A 90 -12.02 -11.08 -17.70
C THR A 90 -13.11 -11.88 -18.41
N LYS A 91 -13.03 -13.22 -18.35
CA LYS A 91 -14.09 -14.10 -18.88
C LYS A 91 -15.41 -13.90 -18.14
N ARG A 92 -15.38 -13.75 -16.82
CA ARG A 92 -16.56 -13.52 -15.99
C ARG A 92 -17.26 -12.22 -16.34
N ILE A 93 -16.52 -11.13 -16.48
CA ILE A 93 -17.07 -9.83 -16.90
C ILE A 93 -17.78 -9.97 -18.24
N ARG A 94 -17.16 -10.62 -19.23
CA ARG A 94 -17.76 -10.82 -20.56
C ARG A 94 -19.05 -11.66 -20.52
N GLN A 95 -19.17 -12.57 -19.57
CA GLN A 95 -20.39 -13.37 -19.38
C GLN A 95 -21.51 -12.60 -18.68
N MET A 96 -21.15 -11.58 -17.90
CA MET A 96 -22.07 -10.71 -17.17
C MET A 96 -22.48 -9.48 -17.98
N ASP A 97 -21.66 -9.08 -18.95
CA ASP A 97 -21.95 -7.96 -19.85
C ASP A 97 -23.02 -8.35 -20.89
N VAL A 98 -24.12 -7.61 -20.88
CA VAL A 98 -25.27 -7.78 -21.79
C VAL A 98 -24.96 -7.13 -23.16
N GLY A 99 -23.89 -6.32 -23.27
CA GLY A 99 -23.57 -5.48 -24.42
C GLY A 99 -22.48 -5.99 -25.36
N GLY A 100 -21.75 -7.06 -25.03
CA GLY A 100 -20.75 -7.66 -25.92
C GLY A 100 -19.57 -6.75 -26.29
N VAL A 101 -19.24 -5.74 -25.48
CA VAL A 101 -18.15 -4.80 -25.76
C VAL A 101 -16.82 -5.43 -25.34
N GLU A 102 -15.83 -5.44 -26.23
CA GLU A 102 -14.48 -5.88 -25.87
C GLU A 102 -13.86 -4.93 -24.84
N PHE A 103 -13.16 -5.50 -23.86
CA PHE A 103 -12.30 -4.81 -22.89
C PHE A 103 -11.12 -4.16 -23.66
N THR A 104 -11.39 -3.03 -24.30
CA THR A 104 -10.41 -2.19 -25.00
C THR A 104 -9.80 -1.23 -23.98
N GLY A 105 -8.47 -1.06 -24.02
CA GLY A 105 -7.66 -0.41 -22.98
C GLY A 105 -7.80 1.12 -22.89
N ASN A 106 -9.03 1.63 -22.93
CA ASN A 106 -9.33 3.01 -22.56
C ASN A 106 -9.89 3.02 -21.13
N ASP A 107 -9.25 3.80 -20.24
CA ASP A 107 -9.53 3.95 -18.80
C ASP A 107 -11.03 3.98 -18.46
N ILE A 108 -11.82 4.74 -19.22
CA ILE A 108 -13.24 4.97 -18.94
C ILE A 108 -14.09 3.74 -19.32
N SER A 109 -13.65 2.91 -20.27
CA SER A 109 -14.42 1.76 -20.73
C SER A 109 -14.32 0.59 -19.74
N GLY A 110 -13.12 0.30 -19.24
CA GLY A 110 -12.89 -0.88 -18.39
C GLY A 110 -13.47 -0.76 -16.98
N GLN A 111 -13.29 0.37 -16.30
CA GLN A 111 -13.91 0.60 -14.99
C GLN A 111 -15.44 0.60 -15.07
N ASN A 112 -16.01 1.17 -16.14
CA ASN A 112 -17.45 1.14 -16.37
C ASN A 112 -17.96 -0.28 -16.60
N GLN A 113 -17.23 -1.13 -17.34
CA GLN A 113 -17.60 -2.54 -17.54
C GLN A 113 -17.61 -3.33 -16.22
N ILE A 114 -16.60 -3.14 -15.36
CA ILE A 114 -16.60 -3.76 -14.02
C ILE A 114 -17.78 -3.23 -13.19
N SER A 115 -18.05 -1.93 -13.26
CA SER A 115 -19.17 -1.32 -12.54
C SER A 115 -20.52 -1.85 -13.02
N ILE A 116 -20.70 -2.07 -14.33
CA ILE A 116 -21.91 -2.68 -14.92
C ILE A 116 -22.05 -4.14 -14.48
N ALA A 117 -20.94 -4.90 -14.47
CA ALA A 117 -20.93 -6.29 -14.02
C ALA A 117 -21.31 -6.42 -12.53
N LEU A 118 -20.90 -5.44 -11.71
CA LEU A 118 -21.19 -5.37 -10.28
C LEU A 118 -22.56 -4.77 -9.96
N ASN A 119 -23.10 -3.87 -10.78
CA ASN A 119 -24.39 -3.19 -10.56
C ASN A 119 -25.41 -3.39 -11.70
N PRO A 120 -25.73 -4.63 -12.11
CA PRO A 120 -26.85 -4.84 -13.03
C PRO A 120 -28.16 -4.53 -12.28
N GLY A 121 -29.20 -4.04 -12.97
CA GLY A 121 -30.52 -3.73 -12.41
C GLY A 121 -31.33 -4.94 -11.89
N VAL A 122 -30.67 -5.81 -11.14
CA VAL A 122 -31.14 -7.04 -10.48
C VAL A 122 -31.46 -6.71 -9.02
N ASP A 123 -32.20 -7.57 -8.33
CA ASP A 123 -32.41 -7.46 -6.90
C ASP A 123 -31.08 -7.55 -6.11
N ALA A 124 -31.08 -7.04 -4.87
CA ALA A 124 -29.87 -6.93 -4.04
C ALA A 124 -29.15 -8.28 -3.83
N LYS A 125 -29.90 -9.39 -3.71
CA LYS A 125 -29.33 -10.73 -3.56
C LYS A 125 -28.61 -11.22 -4.82
N GLY A 126 -29.17 -10.96 -6.00
CA GLY A 126 -28.53 -11.29 -7.25
C GLY A 126 -27.26 -10.47 -7.50
N GLN A 127 -27.22 -9.21 -7.05
CA GLN A 127 -26.03 -8.36 -7.10
C GLN A 127 -24.91 -8.89 -6.21
N GLU A 128 -25.20 -9.18 -4.94
CA GLU A 128 -24.24 -9.76 -4.00
C GLU A 128 -23.62 -11.05 -4.58
N TYR A 129 -24.46 -11.99 -5.04
CA TYR A 129 -23.97 -13.25 -5.60
C TYR A 129 -23.03 -13.05 -6.82
N ARG A 130 -23.36 -12.11 -7.71
CA ARG A 130 -22.50 -11.80 -8.87
C ARG A 130 -21.17 -11.19 -8.46
N GLN A 131 -21.20 -10.25 -7.53
CA GLN A 131 -20.01 -9.65 -6.96
C GLN A 131 -19.11 -10.70 -6.32
N GLU A 132 -19.69 -11.67 -5.63
CA GLU A 132 -18.94 -12.80 -5.05
C GLU A 132 -18.22 -13.62 -6.11
N GLN A 133 -18.92 -14.05 -7.15
CA GLN A 133 -18.32 -14.82 -8.23
C GLN A 133 -17.20 -14.03 -8.94
N LEU A 134 -17.41 -12.73 -9.14
CA LEU A 134 -16.42 -11.90 -9.80
C LEU A 134 -15.15 -11.74 -8.94
N ILE A 135 -15.30 -11.50 -7.64
CA ILE A 135 -14.16 -11.44 -6.70
C ILE A 135 -13.46 -12.79 -6.59
N GLU A 136 -14.19 -13.90 -6.59
CA GLU A 136 -13.61 -15.25 -6.54
C GLU A 136 -12.73 -15.51 -7.76
N ASP A 137 -13.23 -15.25 -8.97
CA ASP A 137 -12.44 -15.42 -10.19
C ASP A 137 -11.21 -14.50 -10.20
N PHE A 138 -11.32 -13.28 -9.69
CA PHE A 138 -10.19 -12.36 -9.51
C PHE A 138 -9.13 -12.90 -8.53
N VAL A 139 -9.56 -13.42 -7.37
CA VAL A 139 -8.68 -13.99 -6.34
C VAL A 139 -7.96 -15.21 -6.86
N GLU A 140 -8.66 -16.06 -7.61
CA GLU A 140 -8.08 -17.25 -8.24
C GLU A 140 -7.02 -16.91 -9.28
N ASP A 141 -7.26 -15.89 -10.11
CA ASP A 141 -6.28 -15.38 -11.07
C ASP A 141 -5.04 -14.82 -10.35
N LEU A 142 -5.25 -14.03 -9.29
CA LEU A 142 -4.16 -13.47 -8.48
C LEU A 142 -3.33 -14.57 -7.80
N LEU A 143 -3.98 -15.62 -7.28
CA LEU A 143 -3.30 -16.77 -6.66
C LEU A 143 -2.48 -17.58 -7.69
N ALA A 144 -2.94 -17.64 -8.94
CA ALA A 144 -2.27 -18.37 -10.00
C ALA A 144 -1.00 -17.67 -10.52
N MET A 145 -0.76 -16.41 -10.13
CA MET A 145 0.44 -15.67 -10.54
C MET A 145 1.71 -16.32 -9.95
N SER A 146 2.71 -16.54 -10.80
CA SER A 146 4.01 -17.10 -10.39
C SER A 146 4.89 -16.11 -9.61
N ARG A 147 4.58 -14.82 -9.70
CA ARG A 147 5.27 -13.74 -9.00
C ARG A 147 4.60 -13.45 -7.66
N ARG A 148 5.40 -12.99 -6.70
CA ARG A 148 4.89 -12.39 -5.46
C ARG A 148 4.21 -11.07 -5.84
N VAL A 149 3.04 -10.79 -5.28
CA VAL A 149 2.35 -9.50 -5.52
C VAL A 149 2.34 -8.70 -4.23
N VAL A 150 2.87 -7.47 -4.28
CA VAL A 150 2.80 -6.51 -3.18
C VAL A 150 1.74 -5.48 -3.50
N ILE A 151 0.81 -5.29 -2.57
CA ILE A 151 -0.31 -4.36 -2.68
C ILE A 151 -0.17 -3.33 -1.57
N ILE A 152 -0.07 -2.05 -1.92
CA ILE A 152 0.00 -0.96 -0.94
C ILE A 152 -1.26 -0.10 -1.07
N VAL A 153 -1.95 0.12 0.04
CA VAL A 153 -3.03 1.09 0.17
C VAL A 153 -2.53 2.20 1.09
N ASP A 154 -2.28 3.39 0.54
CA ASP A 154 -1.94 4.60 1.29
C ASP A 154 -3.17 5.47 1.50
N THR A 155 -3.11 6.30 2.53
CA THR A 155 -4.18 7.23 2.91
C THR A 155 -5.52 6.53 3.20
N PHE A 156 -5.50 5.33 3.80
CA PHE A 156 -6.69 4.47 3.97
C PHE A 156 -7.92 5.19 4.55
N GLN A 157 -7.71 6.12 5.48
CA GLN A 157 -8.80 6.88 6.11
C GLN A 157 -9.62 7.76 5.14
N GLU A 158 -9.08 8.09 3.96
CA GLU A 158 -9.77 8.91 2.95
C GLU A 158 -10.63 8.06 2.00
N ALA A 159 -10.54 6.72 2.07
CA ALA A 159 -11.42 5.86 1.28
C ALA A 159 -12.88 5.99 1.73
N HIS A 160 -13.83 5.77 0.83
CA HIS A 160 -15.23 5.67 1.20
C HIS A 160 -15.49 4.49 2.15
N GLU A 161 -16.40 4.68 3.10
CA GLU A 161 -16.67 3.72 4.18
C GLU A 161 -16.97 2.28 3.69
N PRO A 162 -17.80 2.05 2.65
CA PRO A 162 -18.02 0.69 2.15
C PRO A 162 -16.74 0.01 1.66
N PHE A 163 -15.82 0.78 1.05
CA PHE A 163 -14.53 0.26 0.60
C PHE A 163 -13.60 -0.03 1.79
N GLN A 164 -13.58 0.84 2.81
CA GLN A 164 -12.84 0.59 4.05
C GLN A 164 -13.32 -0.70 4.74
N GLN A 165 -14.64 -0.88 4.87
CA GLN A 165 -15.24 -2.09 5.44
C GLN A 165 -14.92 -3.33 4.62
N TRP A 166 -14.96 -3.23 3.29
CA TRP A 166 -14.59 -4.34 2.41
C TRP A 166 -13.12 -4.73 2.55
N ILE A 167 -12.20 -3.75 2.56
CA ILE A 167 -10.76 -3.97 2.78
C ILE A 167 -10.54 -4.62 4.15
N GLY A 168 -10.96 -3.94 5.22
CA GLY A 168 -10.77 -4.35 6.61
C GLY A 168 -11.52 -5.62 7.01
N GLY A 169 -12.47 -6.08 6.20
CA GLY A 169 -13.21 -7.32 6.41
C GLY A 169 -12.78 -8.41 5.44
N ARG A 170 -13.49 -8.50 4.32
CA ARG A 170 -13.41 -9.63 3.38
C ARG A 170 -12.06 -9.72 2.69
N TRP A 171 -11.49 -8.60 2.26
CA TRP A 171 -10.24 -8.61 1.50
C TRP A 171 -9.05 -9.07 2.36
N LEU A 172 -8.83 -8.44 3.53
CA LEU A 172 -7.75 -8.85 4.44
C LEU A 172 -7.90 -10.30 4.91
N LYS A 173 -9.13 -10.76 5.19
CA LYS A 173 -9.39 -12.19 5.44
C LYS A 173 -8.96 -13.09 4.28
N THR A 174 -9.16 -12.65 3.05
CA THR A 174 -8.77 -13.40 1.84
C THR A 174 -7.24 -13.43 1.68
N VAL A 175 -6.56 -12.32 1.93
CA VAL A 175 -5.10 -12.23 1.95
C VAL A 175 -4.50 -13.17 3.01
N ALA A 176 -5.05 -13.13 4.22
CA ALA A 176 -4.61 -13.98 5.32
C ALA A 176 -4.82 -15.47 5.02
N ARG A 177 -5.95 -15.87 4.44
CA ARG A 177 -6.31 -17.31 4.36
C ARG A 177 -6.05 -18.00 3.03
N LYS A 178 -6.03 -17.26 1.92
CA LYS A 178 -5.99 -17.83 0.57
C LYS A 178 -4.80 -17.37 -0.26
N LEU A 179 -4.50 -16.07 -0.27
CA LEU A 179 -3.50 -15.49 -1.16
C LEU A 179 -2.08 -15.60 -0.60
N THR A 180 -1.48 -16.78 -0.69
CA THR A 180 -0.14 -17.07 -0.14
C THR A 180 0.99 -16.32 -0.86
N ASN A 181 0.77 -15.89 -2.10
CA ASN A 181 1.72 -15.12 -2.91
C ASN A 181 1.56 -13.59 -2.75
N VAL A 182 0.63 -13.11 -1.94
CA VAL A 182 0.31 -11.67 -1.78
C VAL A 182 0.85 -11.12 -0.47
N VAL A 183 1.43 -9.91 -0.50
CA VAL A 183 1.69 -9.08 0.69
C VAL A 183 0.82 -7.84 0.59
N MET A 184 0.08 -7.55 1.66
CA MET A 184 -0.77 -6.37 1.75
C MET A 184 -0.20 -5.39 2.75
N VAL A 185 0.00 -4.15 2.34
CA VAL A 185 0.34 -3.03 3.22
C VAL A 185 -0.83 -2.06 3.25
N VAL A 186 -1.36 -1.76 4.43
CA VAL A 186 -2.39 -0.73 4.63
C VAL A 186 -1.84 0.36 5.51
N ALA A 187 -1.79 1.58 4.99
CA ALA A 187 -1.22 2.73 5.66
C ALA A 187 -2.20 3.90 5.74
N GLY A 188 -2.19 4.61 6.86
CA GLY A 188 -3.10 5.73 7.08
C GLY A 188 -2.92 6.43 8.42
N HIS A 189 -3.74 7.45 8.66
CA HIS A 189 -3.94 8.02 10.00
C HIS A 189 -4.74 7.07 10.89
N HIS A 190 -5.65 6.33 10.25
CA HIS A 190 -6.34 5.18 10.80
C HIS A 190 -6.16 4.02 9.83
N VAL A 191 -6.07 2.82 10.38
CA VAL A 191 -5.96 1.56 9.65
C VAL A 191 -7.04 0.60 10.12
N PRO A 192 -7.32 -0.51 9.41
CA PRO A 192 -8.25 -1.53 9.88
C PRO A 192 -7.92 -2.01 11.30
N ASP A 193 -8.95 -2.31 12.10
CA ASP A 193 -8.76 -2.80 13.47
C ASP A 193 -8.01 -4.13 13.46
N ARG A 194 -6.77 -4.09 13.98
CA ARG A 194 -5.89 -5.26 14.09
C ARG A 194 -6.46 -6.36 14.99
N ASN A 195 -7.43 -6.07 15.86
CA ASN A 195 -8.05 -7.07 16.73
C ASN A 195 -9.17 -7.86 16.03
N ASN A 196 -9.30 -7.73 14.71
CA ASN A 196 -10.26 -8.49 13.92
C ASN A 196 -10.01 -10.00 14.03
N LEU A 197 -10.99 -10.76 14.54
CA LEU A 197 -10.88 -12.20 14.76
C LEU A 197 -10.65 -13.03 13.48
N ALA A 198 -10.83 -12.47 12.28
CA ALA A 198 -10.72 -13.22 11.04
C ALA A 198 -9.31 -13.26 10.43
N TRP A 199 -8.50 -12.22 10.69
CA TRP A 199 -7.17 -12.01 10.09
C TRP A 199 -6.18 -11.26 10.99
N GLY A 200 -6.61 -10.76 12.15
CA GLY A 200 -5.78 -9.93 13.05
C GLY A 200 -4.53 -10.63 13.56
N ASP A 201 -4.59 -11.95 13.76
CA ASP A 201 -3.44 -12.77 14.13
C ASP A 201 -2.44 -12.97 12.98
N ASP A 202 -2.84 -12.67 11.74
CA ASP A 202 -2.02 -12.80 10.52
C ASP A 202 -1.45 -11.45 10.03
N CYS A 203 -1.37 -10.45 10.93
CA CYS A 203 -0.87 -9.12 10.62
C CYS A 203 0.25 -8.64 11.55
N GLU A 204 1.15 -7.85 10.98
CA GLU A 204 2.08 -7.00 11.72
C GLU A 204 1.54 -5.57 11.76
N TYR A 205 1.79 -4.88 12.87
CA TYR A 205 1.31 -3.51 13.07
C TYR A 205 2.42 -2.61 13.59
N PHE A 206 2.60 -1.47 12.93
CA PHE A 206 3.50 -0.41 13.35
C PHE A 206 2.78 0.92 13.51
N SER A 207 2.94 1.52 14.69
CA SER A 207 2.58 2.91 14.96
C SER A 207 3.81 3.80 14.78
N LEU A 208 3.80 4.62 13.73
CA LEU A 208 4.89 5.54 13.42
C LEU A 208 4.84 6.76 14.34
N ASN A 209 5.82 6.81 15.24
CA ASN A 209 6.03 7.91 16.18
C ASN A 209 7.22 8.78 15.77
N GLY A 210 7.37 9.95 16.39
CA GLY A 210 8.57 10.78 16.23
C GLY A 210 9.85 10.02 16.58
N ILE A 211 10.89 10.19 15.77
CA ILE A 211 12.20 9.55 15.95
C ILE A 211 12.98 10.39 16.96
N ARG A 212 13.01 9.95 18.22
CA ARG A 212 13.67 10.70 19.30
C ARG A 212 15.15 10.40 19.45
N ASP A 213 15.63 9.32 18.85
CA ASP A 213 17.05 9.01 18.83
C ASP A 213 17.77 9.95 17.85
N HIS A 214 18.63 10.81 18.40
CA HIS A 214 19.41 11.77 17.62
C HIS A 214 20.50 11.10 16.79
N GLN A 215 20.96 9.91 17.16
CA GLN A 215 21.96 9.18 16.37
C GLN A 215 21.38 8.78 15.01
N GLU A 216 20.10 8.39 14.96
CA GLU A 216 19.38 8.12 13.72
C GLU A 216 19.33 9.35 12.79
N TRP A 217 19.17 10.54 13.38
CA TRP A 217 19.21 11.80 12.65
C TRP A 217 20.60 12.18 12.17
N CYS A 218 21.64 11.87 12.95
CA CYS A 218 23.03 12.08 12.55
C CYS A 218 23.39 11.18 11.36
N VAL A 219 23.03 9.91 11.43
CA VAL A 219 23.18 8.94 10.33
C VAL A 219 22.43 9.44 9.09
N TYR A 220 21.19 9.88 9.24
CA TYR A 220 20.42 10.47 8.13
C TYR A 220 21.15 11.67 7.51
N ALA A 221 21.56 12.64 8.33
CA ALA A 221 22.24 13.86 7.88
C ALA A 221 23.50 13.55 7.07
N GLN A 222 24.33 12.61 7.54
CA GLN A 222 25.52 12.14 6.80
C GLN A 222 25.14 11.62 5.41
N HIS A 223 24.09 10.80 5.32
CA HIS A 223 23.66 10.20 4.05
C HIS A 223 23.08 11.19 3.04
N VAL A 224 22.49 12.29 3.52
CA VAL A 224 21.90 13.32 2.64
C VAL A 224 22.84 14.49 2.35
N GLY A 225 24.11 14.39 2.75
CA GLY A 225 25.12 15.43 2.51
C GLY A 225 25.10 16.58 3.52
N LEU A 226 24.35 16.42 4.62
CA LEU A 226 24.24 17.38 5.72
C LEU A 226 25.09 16.96 6.94
N GLY A 227 26.05 16.05 6.74
CA GLY A 227 26.93 15.54 7.80
C GLY A 227 27.94 16.53 8.36
N HIS A 228 27.96 17.77 7.87
CA HIS A 228 28.82 18.83 8.38
C HIS A 228 28.23 19.55 9.61
N PHE A 229 26.94 19.35 9.91
CA PHE A 229 26.33 19.86 11.13
C PHE A 229 26.90 19.17 12.37
N ALA A 230 27.12 19.94 13.43
CA ALA A 230 27.47 19.41 14.73
C ALA A 230 26.33 18.53 15.29
N GLU A 231 26.69 17.48 16.01
CA GLU A 231 25.73 16.55 16.61
C GLU A 231 24.75 17.29 17.55
N GLU A 232 25.23 18.28 18.28
CA GLU A 232 24.41 19.12 19.16
C GLU A 232 23.34 19.88 18.39
N THR A 233 23.64 20.37 17.19
CA THR A 233 22.69 21.04 16.31
C THR A 233 21.60 20.08 15.86
N ILE A 234 21.99 18.89 15.38
CA ILE A 234 21.05 17.85 14.95
C ILE A 234 20.16 17.41 16.11
N ARG A 235 20.75 17.18 17.28
CA ARG A 235 20.04 16.83 18.51
C ARG A 235 19.06 17.93 18.93
N ALA A 236 19.48 19.20 18.89
CA ALA A 236 18.61 20.33 19.22
C ALA A 236 17.39 20.39 18.29
N LEU A 237 17.59 20.26 16.98
CA LEU A 237 16.49 20.22 16.02
C LEU A 237 15.55 19.03 16.26
N ALA A 238 16.10 17.83 16.49
CA ALA A 238 15.30 16.66 16.81
C ALA A 238 14.45 16.86 18.08
N ILE A 239 14.98 17.53 19.11
CA ILE A 239 14.21 17.86 20.32
C ILE A 239 13.13 18.90 20.03
N CYS A 240 13.48 20.01 19.36
CA CYS A 240 12.56 21.11 19.06
C CYS A 240 11.32 20.65 18.27
N PHE A 241 11.52 19.73 17.32
CA PHE A 241 10.45 19.18 16.49
C PHE A 241 9.96 17.81 16.98
N GLN A 242 10.29 17.43 18.23
CA GLN A 242 9.85 16.18 18.88
C GLN A 242 10.14 14.91 18.06
N GLY A 243 11.17 14.95 17.22
CA GLY A 243 11.57 13.86 16.33
C GLY A 243 10.65 13.67 15.12
N LYS A 244 9.72 14.60 14.85
CA LYS A 244 8.78 14.48 13.73
C LYS A 244 9.51 14.55 12.39
N PRO A 245 9.52 13.46 11.59
CA PRO A 245 10.43 13.37 10.45
C PRO A 245 10.32 14.48 9.40
N SER A 246 9.09 14.89 9.05
CA SER A 246 8.91 15.98 8.08
C SER A 246 9.52 17.30 8.55
N GLU A 247 9.36 17.61 9.83
CA GLU A 247 9.80 18.89 10.41
C GLU A 247 11.30 18.90 10.67
N VAL A 248 11.85 17.82 11.24
CA VAL A 248 13.30 17.70 11.46
C VAL A 248 14.06 17.74 10.13
N SER A 249 13.61 16.99 9.12
CA SER A 249 14.25 17.01 7.81
C SER A 249 14.15 18.37 7.15
N GLN A 250 12.99 19.04 7.21
CA GLN A 250 12.82 20.38 6.64
C GLN A 250 13.72 21.40 7.33
N ALA A 251 13.81 21.36 8.66
CA ALA A 251 14.67 22.26 9.42
C ALA A 251 16.16 22.07 9.11
N LEU A 252 16.62 20.82 8.97
CA LEU A 252 18.01 20.54 8.56
C LEU A 252 18.34 21.13 7.18
N HIS A 253 17.42 21.04 6.21
CA HIS A 253 17.61 21.65 4.90
C HIS A 253 17.57 23.18 4.95
N LEU A 254 16.65 23.77 5.70
CA LEU A 254 16.54 25.22 5.83
C LEU A 254 17.79 25.83 6.47
N VAL A 255 18.29 25.26 7.56
CA VAL A 255 19.51 25.74 8.22
C VAL A 255 20.71 25.64 7.27
N ASN A 256 20.77 24.61 6.42
CA ASN A 256 21.84 24.45 5.44
C ASN A 256 21.82 25.53 4.37
N GLU A 257 20.64 25.91 3.88
CA GLU A 257 20.48 26.98 2.88
C GLU A 257 20.90 28.34 3.45
N GLU A 258 20.45 28.67 4.67
CA GLU A 258 20.76 29.94 5.33
C GLU A 258 22.24 30.09 5.73
N TRP A 259 22.93 28.99 6.07
CA TRP A 259 24.35 29.04 6.44
C TRP A 259 25.32 28.93 5.26
N SER A 260 24.81 28.53 4.09
CA SER A 260 25.57 28.48 2.84
C SER A 260 25.46 29.77 2.01
N ALA A 261 24.56 30.68 2.41
CA ALA A 261 24.36 32.01 1.82
C ALA A 261 25.28 33.05 2.47
#